data_AF-A0A1Y0VR12-F1
#
_entry.id   AF-A0A1Y0VR12-F1
#
_cell.length_a   1.000
_cell.length_b   1.000
_cell.length_c   1.000
_cell.angle_alpha   90.00
_cell.angle_beta   90.00
_cell.angle_gamma   90.00
#
_symmetry.space_group_name_H-M   'P 1'
#
loop_
_entity.id
_entity.type
_entity.pdbx_description
1 polymer ?
#
loop_
_entity_poly.entity_id
_entity_poly.type
_entity_poly.pdbx_seq_one_letter_code
_entity_poly.pdbx_strand_id
1 'polypeptide(L)'
;MDNESLTTLLDAVYGWKVKDGKAVPPNSDYLPECIKERIKYFKDDIRNGGLAIIGAINLILSEDEKECKELYELGAVKPWLPVSEEARQWLNIDGYYYNIKKLAITIAVTYDTVPDEVED
;
A
#
# COMPACT_ATOMS: atom_id res chain seq x y z
N MET A 1 -12.33 -3.71 -14.69
CA MET A 1 -12.34 -2.44 -13.93
C MET A 1 -13.21 -1.47 -14.70
N ASP A 2 -14.18 -0.82 -14.07
CA ASP A 2 -14.97 0.24 -14.70
C ASP A 2 -14.17 1.56 -14.81
N ASN A 3 -14.70 2.53 -15.55
CA ASN A 3 -14.01 3.80 -15.79
C ASN A 3 -13.79 4.60 -14.51
N GLU A 4 -14.73 4.56 -13.56
CA GLU A 4 -14.61 5.28 -12.30
C GLU A 4 -13.46 4.72 -11.46
N SER A 5 -13.42 3.40 -11.31
CA SER A 5 -12.35 2.67 -10.62
C SER A 5 -10.98 2.92 -11.27
N LEU A 6 -10.94 3.04 -12.61
CA LEU A 6 -9.70 3.36 -13.32
C LEU A 6 -9.26 4.80 -13.06
N THR A 7 -10.17 5.77 -13.13
CA THR A 7 -9.86 7.17 -12.82
C THR A 7 -9.35 7.31 -11.39
N THR A 8 -10.01 6.69 -10.42
CA THR A 8 -9.57 6.65 -9.01
C THR A 8 -8.16 6.05 -8.87
N LEU A 9 -7.88 4.94 -9.54
CA LEU A 9 -6.54 4.32 -9.50
C LEU A 9 -5.47 5.22 -10.14
N LEU A 10 -5.79 5.91 -11.23
CA LEU A 10 -4.87 6.85 -11.87
C LEU A 10 -4.63 8.09 -10.99
N ASP A 11 -5.66 8.59 -10.31
CA ASP A 11 -5.52 9.69 -9.35
C ASP A 11 -4.60 9.31 -8.18
N ALA A 12 -4.65 8.05 -7.72
CA ALA A 12 -3.75 7.53 -6.69
C ALA A 12 -2.25 7.54 -7.09
N VAL A 13 -1.95 7.63 -8.40
CA VAL A 13 -0.58 7.62 -8.93
C VAL A 13 -0.15 9.00 -9.44
N TYR A 14 -1.02 9.65 -10.21
CA TYR A 14 -0.71 10.87 -10.95
C TYR A 14 -1.28 12.14 -10.30
N GLY A 15 -2.10 12.01 -9.25
CA GLY A 15 -2.75 13.13 -8.55
C GLY A 15 -1.82 13.99 -7.68
N TRP A 16 -0.53 14.08 -8.01
CA TRP A 16 0.43 14.93 -7.32
C TRP A 16 0.05 16.39 -7.46
N LYS A 17 0.23 17.15 -6.37
CA LYS A 17 -0.04 18.59 -6.34
C LYS A 17 1.21 19.37 -5.95
N VAL A 18 1.22 20.66 -6.22
CA VAL A 18 2.24 21.58 -5.71
C VAL A 18 1.57 22.51 -4.69
N LYS A 19 2.11 22.53 -3.47
CA LYS A 19 1.69 23.45 -2.40
C LYS A 19 2.94 24.12 -1.83
N ASP A 20 2.95 25.45 -1.81
CA ASP A 20 4.07 26.25 -1.29
C ASP A 20 5.43 25.87 -1.90
N GLY A 21 5.44 25.57 -3.22
CA GLY A 21 6.64 25.15 -3.95
C GLY A 21 7.11 23.71 -3.68
N LYS A 22 6.38 22.93 -2.87
CA LYS A 22 6.69 21.53 -2.55
C LYS A 22 5.70 20.59 -3.22
N ALA A 23 6.20 19.41 -3.63
CA ALA A 23 5.35 18.34 -4.13
C ALA A 23 4.55 17.70 -2.97
N VAL A 24 3.25 17.53 -3.20
CA VAL A 24 2.32 16.86 -2.29
C VAL A 24 1.87 15.55 -2.95
N PRO A 25 2.01 14.40 -2.28
CA PRO A 25 1.63 13.10 -2.83
C PRO A 25 0.11 13.00 -3.03
N PRO A 26 -0.36 12.12 -3.93
CA PRO A 26 -1.76 11.72 -4.00
C PRO A 26 -2.28 11.17 -2.66
N ASN A 27 -3.57 11.35 -2.39
CA ASN A 27 -4.22 10.84 -1.19
C ASN A 27 -4.40 9.31 -1.26
N SER A 28 -4.15 8.60 -0.16
CA SER A 28 -4.38 7.16 -0.06
C SER A 28 -5.85 6.76 -0.03
N ASP A 29 -6.78 7.71 0.15
CA ASP A 29 -8.24 7.50 0.09
C ASP A 29 -8.72 6.87 -1.22
N TYR A 30 -7.93 6.97 -2.30
CA TYR A 30 -8.21 6.31 -3.58
C TYR A 30 -7.95 4.80 -3.57
N LEU A 31 -7.30 4.27 -2.52
CA LEU A 31 -7.11 2.84 -2.33
C LEU A 31 -8.33 2.22 -1.62
N PRO A 32 -8.72 0.98 -1.99
CA PRO A 32 -9.79 0.30 -1.28
C PRO A 32 -9.39 0.00 0.17
N GLU A 33 -10.37 -0.07 1.07
CA GLU A 33 -10.15 -0.24 2.51
C GLU A 33 -9.30 -1.47 2.84
N CYS A 34 -9.54 -2.60 2.17
CA CYS A 34 -8.77 -3.84 2.36
C CYS A 34 -7.27 -3.67 2.09
N ILE A 35 -6.88 -2.74 1.20
CA ILE A 35 -5.48 -2.42 0.91
C ILE A 35 -4.95 -1.39 1.91
N LYS A 36 -5.74 -0.39 2.30
CA LYS A 36 -5.36 0.59 3.33
C LYS A 36 -5.10 -0.09 4.68
N GLU A 37 -5.92 -1.06 5.06
CA GLU A 37 -5.71 -1.85 6.28
C GLU A 37 -4.43 -2.69 6.22
N ARG A 38 -4.14 -3.36 5.08
CA ARG A 38 -2.86 -4.07 4.88
C ARG A 38 -1.67 -3.11 4.95
N ILE A 39 -1.75 -1.94 4.30
CA ILE A 39 -0.70 -0.92 4.35
C ILE A 39 -0.46 -0.49 5.80
N LYS A 40 -1.52 -0.13 6.53
CA LYS A 40 -1.42 0.26 7.95
C LYS A 40 -0.77 -0.83 8.79
N TYR A 41 -1.13 -2.10 8.57
CA TYR A 41 -0.56 -3.24 9.28
C TYR A 41 0.96 -3.34 9.09
N PHE A 42 1.46 -3.33 7.85
CA PHE A 42 2.89 -3.49 7.59
C PHE A 42 3.69 -2.20 7.79
N LYS A 43 3.07 -1.01 7.72
CA LYS A 43 3.75 0.26 8.07
C LYS A 43 4.10 0.36 9.54
N ASP A 44 3.31 -0.24 10.42
CA ASP A 44 3.65 -0.38 11.83
C ASP A 44 4.98 -1.17 11.99
N ASP A 45 5.21 -2.20 11.18
CA ASP A 45 6.50 -2.93 11.19
C ASP A 45 7.66 -2.11 10.62
N ILE A 46 7.40 -1.19 9.68
CA ILE A 46 8.42 -0.24 9.22
C ILE A 46 8.84 0.69 10.35
N ARG A 47 7.87 1.26 11.08
CA ARG A 47 8.09 2.26 12.13
C ARG A 47 8.70 1.64 13.39
N ASN A 48 8.21 0.47 13.79
CA ASN A 48 8.51 -0.11 15.10
C ASN A 48 9.31 -1.42 15.03
N GLY A 49 9.34 -2.10 13.89
CA GLY A 49 9.94 -3.42 13.72
C GLY A 49 11.18 -3.48 12.83
N GLY A 50 11.60 -2.35 12.24
CA GLY A 50 12.77 -2.30 11.34
C GLY A 50 12.54 -2.94 9.96
N LEU A 51 11.27 -3.18 9.58
CA LEU A 51 10.94 -3.71 8.26
C LEU A 51 11.33 -2.70 7.17
N ALA A 52 12.14 -3.15 6.21
CA ALA A 52 12.51 -2.30 5.07
C ALA A 52 11.26 -1.96 4.23
N ILE A 53 11.20 -0.73 3.69
CA ILE A 53 10.07 -0.25 2.86
C ILE A 53 9.75 -1.22 1.72
N ILE A 54 10.76 -1.70 1.00
CA ILE A 54 10.58 -2.67 -0.08
C ILE A 54 10.05 -4.01 0.42
N GLY A 55 10.47 -4.43 1.62
CA GLY A 55 9.94 -5.62 2.29
C GLY A 55 8.46 -5.45 2.59
N ALA A 56 8.06 -4.32 3.19
CA ALA A 56 6.65 -4.02 3.45
C ALA A 56 5.80 -4.02 2.17
N ILE A 57 6.28 -3.41 1.09
CA ILE A 57 5.58 -3.43 -0.21
C ILE A 57 5.39 -4.86 -0.71
N ASN A 58 6.41 -5.71 -0.63
CA ASN A 58 6.31 -7.12 -1.02
C ASN A 58 5.29 -7.88 -0.16
N LEU A 59 5.26 -7.65 1.16
CA LEU A 59 4.28 -8.29 2.05
C LEU A 59 2.85 -7.78 1.83
N ILE A 60 2.67 -6.50 1.48
CA ILE A 60 1.36 -5.92 1.15
C ILE A 60 0.82 -6.55 -0.14
N LEU A 61 1.64 -6.60 -1.19
CA LEU A 61 1.28 -7.17 -2.50
C LEU A 61 1.11 -8.68 -2.45
N SER A 62 1.98 -9.36 -1.70
CA SER A 62 1.91 -10.79 -1.40
C SER A 62 1.69 -11.67 -2.64
N GLU A 63 2.44 -11.41 -3.72
CA GLU A 63 2.34 -12.15 -4.99
C GLU A 63 2.50 -13.67 -4.79
N ASP A 64 3.47 -14.07 -3.96
CA ASP A 64 3.55 -15.41 -3.36
C ASP A 64 3.28 -15.29 -1.85
N GLU A 65 2.03 -15.52 -1.45
CA GLU A 65 1.62 -15.43 -0.04
C GLU A 65 2.34 -16.44 0.85
N LYS A 66 2.68 -17.63 0.32
CA LYS A 66 3.34 -18.66 1.11
C LYS A 66 4.77 -18.23 1.43
N GLU A 67 5.52 -17.81 0.42
CA GLU A 67 6.89 -17.31 0.60
C GLU A 67 6.91 -16.07 1.49
N CYS A 68 6.01 -15.11 1.26
CA CYS A 68 5.91 -13.90 2.07
C CYS A 68 5.65 -14.21 3.54
N LYS A 69 4.74 -15.15 3.83
CA LYS A 69 4.45 -15.60 5.19
C LYS A 69 5.67 -16.24 5.84
N GLU A 70 6.32 -17.20 5.16
CA GLU A 70 7.49 -17.89 5.68
C GLU A 70 8.62 -16.91 6.01
N LEU A 71 8.89 -15.95 5.14
CA LEU A 71 9.91 -14.91 5.36
C LEU A 71 9.52 -13.95 6.50
N TYR A 72 8.25 -13.55 6.59
CA TYR A 72 7.77 -12.66 7.63
C TYR A 72 7.91 -13.30 9.02
N GLU A 73 7.51 -14.56 9.17
CA GLU A 73 7.54 -15.29 10.45
C GLU A 73 8.97 -15.50 11.01
N LEU A 74 10.02 -15.33 10.21
CA LEU A 74 11.41 -15.40 10.68
C LEU A 74 11.81 -14.22 11.58
N GLY A 75 11.16 -13.06 11.43
CA GLY A 75 11.54 -11.83 12.13
C GLY A 75 10.39 -11.00 12.67
N ALA A 76 9.14 -11.42 12.41
CA ALA A 76 7.97 -10.67 12.83
C ALA A 76 7.72 -10.74 14.34
N VAL A 77 7.32 -9.60 14.90
CA VAL A 77 6.87 -9.47 16.29
C VAL A 77 5.35 -9.64 16.45
N LYS A 78 4.64 -9.77 15.33
CA LYS A 78 3.18 -9.95 15.27
C LYS A 78 2.82 -11.02 14.22
N PRO A 79 1.63 -11.65 14.29
CA PRO A 79 1.27 -12.74 13.39
C PRO A 79 1.19 -12.30 11.92
N TRP A 80 1.31 -13.23 10.98
CA TRP A 80 1.04 -12.94 9.57
C TRP A 80 -0.38 -12.40 9.37
N LEU A 81 -0.55 -11.36 8.54
CA LEU A 81 -1.85 -10.88 8.09
C LEU A 81 -2.21 -11.56 6.75
N PRO A 82 -3.18 -12.50 6.73
CA PRO A 82 -3.58 -13.18 5.49
C PRO A 82 -4.12 -12.20 4.44
N VAL A 83 -3.91 -12.50 3.16
CA VAL A 83 -4.50 -11.70 2.08
C VAL A 83 -6.00 -12.00 2.02
N SER A 84 -6.83 -10.99 2.29
CA SER A 84 -8.28 -11.11 2.18
C SER A 84 -8.70 -11.37 0.74
N GLU A 85 -9.86 -11.98 0.54
CA GLU A 85 -10.39 -12.25 -0.80
C GLU A 85 -10.58 -10.96 -1.61
N GLU A 86 -11.05 -9.89 -0.96
CA GLU A 86 -11.21 -8.56 -1.56
C GLU A 86 -9.87 -7.99 -2.03
N ALA A 87 -8.82 -8.13 -1.22
CA ALA A 87 -7.47 -7.70 -1.59
C ALA A 87 -6.93 -8.54 -2.76
N ARG A 88 -7.14 -9.87 -2.75
CA ARG A 88 -6.76 -10.74 -3.88
C ARG A 88 -7.45 -10.31 -5.16
N GLN A 89 -8.77 -10.12 -5.13
CA GLN A 89 -9.54 -9.72 -6.30
C GLN A 89 -9.11 -8.36 -6.82
N TRP A 90 -8.89 -7.39 -5.92
CA TRP A 90 -8.41 -6.08 -6.31
C TRP A 90 -7.01 -6.15 -6.92
N LEU A 91 -6.09 -6.96 -6.38
CA LEU A 91 -4.74 -7.13 -6.95
C LEU A 91 -4.75 -7.88 -8.29
N ASN A 92 -5.61 -8.89 -8.46
CA ASN A 92 -5.64 -9.83 -9.59
C ASN A 92 -6.16 -9.25 -10.93
N ILE A 93 -6.65 -8.01 -10.99
CA ILE A 93 -7.10 -7.43 -12.29
C ILE A 93 -5.92 -7.32 -13.26
N ASP A 94 -6.10 -7.85 -14.47
CA ASP A 94 -5.24 -7.88 -15.67
C ASP A 94 -3.92 -7.10 -15.59
N GLY A 95 -2.82 -7.77 -15.96
CA GLY A 95 -1.43 -7.38 -15.70
C GLY A 95 -1.00 -5.96 -16.12
N TYR A 96 -1.74 -5.27 -16.99
CA TYR A 96 -1.49 -3.85 -17.28
C TYR A 96 -1.75 -2.96 -16.04
N TYR A 97 -2.85 -3.21 -15.32
CA TYR A 97 -3.23 -2.40 -14.15
C TYR A 97 -2.51 -2.81 -12.88
N TYR A 98 -1.95 -4.03 -12.83
CA TYR A 98 -1.18 -4.51 -11.69
C TYR A 98 -0.02 -3.56 -11.34
N ASN A 99 0.74 -3.12 -12.33
CA ASN A 99 1.86 -2.20 -12.11
C ASN A 99 1.41 -0.82 -11.60
N ILE A 100 0.24 -0.34 -12.03
CA ILE A 100 -0.33 0.92 -11.55
C ILE A 100 -0.75 0.80 -10.08
N LYS A 101 -1.37 -0.33 -9.69
CA LYS A 101 -1.69 -0.61 -8.28
C LYS A 101 -0.46 -0.73 -7.41
N LYS A 102 0.57 -1.43 -7.88
CA LYS A 102 1.86 -1.53 -7.20
C LYS A 102 2.47 -0.15 -6.96
N LEU A 103 2.39 0.74 -7.95
CA LEU A 103 2.85 2.12 -7.82
C LEU A 103 2.00 2.92 -6.83
N ALA A 104 0.67 2.79 -6.87
CA ALA A 104 -0.23 3.45 -5.91
C ALA A 104 0.06 3.00 -4.46
N ILE A 105 0.24 1.69 -4.23
CA ILE A 105 0.66 1.14 -2.93
C ILE A 105 2.04 1.69 -2.53
N THR A 106 3.00 1.74 -3.46
CA THR A 106 4.36 2.26 -3.19
C THR A 106 4.30 3.73 -2.74
N ILE A 107 3.51 4.56 -3.42
CA ILE A 107 3.30 5.97 -3.06
C ILE A 107 2.67 6.05 -1.66
N ALA A 108 1.61 5.30 -1.39
CA ALA A 108 0.96 5.30 -0.09
C ALA A 108 1.89 4.80 1.04
N VAL A 109 2.65 3.73 0.82
CA VAL A 109 3.63 3.25 1.82
C VAL A 109 4.69 4.31 2.10
N THR A 110 5.21 4.96 1.05
CA THR A 110 6.34 5.89 1.15
C THR A 110 5.94 7.26 1.71
N TYR A 111 4.80 7.79 1.29
CA TYR A 111 4.44 9.19 1.52
C TYR A 111 3.20 9.40 2.36
N ASP A 112 2.32 8.40 2.48
CA ASP A 112 1.13 8.55 3.31
C ASP A 112 1.55 8.54 4.77
N THR A 113 1.68 9.69 5.40
CA THR A 113 1.78 9.72 6.85
C THR A 113 0.43 9.24 7.38
N VAL A 114 0.35 8.04 7.97
CA VAL A 114 -0.69 7.79 8.99
C VAL A 114 -0.62 9.03 9.88
N PRO A 115 -1.70 9.80 10.03
CA PRO A 115 -1.67 11.09 10.69
C PRO A 115 -1.29 10.88 12.15
N ASP A 116 0.00 10.87 12.40
CA ASP A 116 0.56 11.26 13.67
C ASP A 116 0.42 12.78 13.64
N GLU A 117 -0.59 13.25 14.37
CA GLU A 117 -0.79 14.61 14.85
C GLU A 117 -0.05 15.67 14.02
N VAL A 118 -0.78 16.28 13.08
CA VAL A 118 -0.41 17.61 12.62
C VAL A 118 -0.52 18.51 13.86
N GLU A 119 0.57 18.65 14.61
CA GLU A 119 0.69 19.73 15.59
C GLU A 119 0.56 21.04 14.80
N ASP A 120 -0.51 21.78 15.11
CA ASP A 120 -0.72 23.17 14.71
C ASP A 120 0.39 24.09 15.27
#